data_AF-X1D3A6-F1
#
_entry.id   AF-X1D3A6-F1
#
_cell.length_a   1.000
_cell.length_b   1.000
_cell.length_c   1.000
_cell.angle_alpha   90.00
_cell.angle_beta   90.00
_cell.angle_gamma   90.00
#
_symmetry.space_group_name_H-M   'P 1'
#
loop_
_entity.id
_entity.type
_entity.pdbx_description
1 polymer ?
#
loop_
_entity_poly.entity_id
_entity_poly.type
_entity_poly.pdbx_seq_one_letter_code
_entity_poly.pdbx_strand_id
1 'polypeptide(L)'
;TRVVVAACSPKEHELTFKKCLERAGLNPFLLQIANIREQCAWVIKDKVLATEKAKVMIRAAVERVIYHEALDIKEIECQPDTLVVGAGVAGLSAALALAQKNRKVYLVEKLPSIGGKVARYEEVFPNLECASCMLDPILDDVLHHENIEVLTYSEIQEVLGFYG
;
A
#
# COMPACT_ATOMS: atom_id res chain seq x y z
N THR A 1 12.66 25.17 14.50
CA THR A 1 13.70 24.63 13.58
C THR A 1 13.02 23.91 12.44
N ARG A 2 13.58 23.99 11.22
CA ARG A 2 13.04 23.36 10.00
C ARG A 2 14.16 22.59 9.31
N VAL A 3 13.81 21.54 8.56
CA VAL A 3 14.79 20.66 7.92
C VAL A 3 14.52 20.56 6.43
N VAL A 4 15.56 20.77 5.62
CA VAL A 4 15.54 20.49 4.18
C VAL A 4 16.45 19.32 3.89
N VAL A 5 15.94 18.30 3.19
CA VAL A 5 16.73 17.16 2.74
C VAL A 5 16.80 17.15 1.22
N ALA A 6 18.00 17.28 0.66
CA ALA A 6 18.25 17.21 -0.78
C ALA A 6 18.71 15.79 -1.15
N ALA A 7 17.79 14.96 -1.66
CA ALA A 7 18.06 13.55 -1.94
C ALA A 7 17.12 12.98 -3.02
N CYS A 8 16.36 11.95 -2.67
CA CYS A 8 15.45 11.20 -3.52
C CYS A 8 14.01 11.72 -3.42
N SER A 9 13.10 11.04 -4.12
CA SER A 9 11.67 11.33 -4.11
C SER A 9 11.05 11.27 -2.71
N PRO A 10 10.20 12.25 -2.34
CA PRO A 10 9.44 12.18 -1.09
C PRO A 10 8.53 10.94 -1.05
N LYS A 11 8.08 10.42 -2.20
CA LYS A 11 7.29 9.18 -2.26
C LYS A 11 8.01 7.97 -1.63
N GLU A 12 9.34 7.99 -1.63
CA GLU A 12 10.15 6.88 -1.12
C GLU A 12 10.52 7.06 0.36
N HIS A 13 11.05 8.24 0.71
CA HIS A 13 11.72 8.42 2.02
C HIS A 13 11.14 9.55 2.88
N GLU A 14 10.01 10.17 2.50
CA GLU A 14 9.40 11.21 3.35
C GLU A 14 9.04 10.66 4.74
N LEU A 15 8.40 9.49 4.81
CA LEU A 15 8.05 8.86 6.08
C LEU A 15 9.30 8.55 6.92
N THR A 16 10.40 8.13 6.28
CA THR A 16 11.67 7.84 6.95
C THR A 16 12.26 9.09 7.60
N PHE A 17 12.28 10.21 6.89
CA PHE A 17 12.79 11.47 7.44
C PHE A 17 11.84 12.08 8.47
N LYS A 18 10.52 11.96 8.30
CA LYS A 18 9.54 12.36 9.32
C LYS A 18 9.79 11.66 10.65
N LYS A 19 9.96 10.33 10.64
CA LYS A 19 10.32 9.54 11.83
C LYS A 19 11.66 9.97 12.45
N CYS A 20 12.63 10.38 11.62
CA CYS A 20 13.92 10.90 12.11
C CYS A 20 13.73 12.22 12.87
N LEU A 21 12.93 13.15 12.33
CA LEU A 21 12.59 14.41 12.99
C LEU A 21 11.84 14.18 14.30
N GLU A 22 10.83 13.30 14.31
CA GLU A 22 10.07 12.94 15.51
C GLU A 22 11.00 12.43 16.63
N ARG A 23 11.92 11.52 16.31
CA ARG A 23 12.93 11.00 17.25
C ARG A 23 13.87 12.08 17.78
N ALA A 24 14.08 13.15 17.02
CA ALA A 24 14.86 14.31 17.41
C ALA A 24 14.03 15.39 18.14
N GLY A 25 12.74 15.13 18.43
CA GLY A 25 11.85 16.09 19.07
C GLY A 25 11.38 17.23 18.17
N LEU A 26 11.48 17.06 16.85
CA LEU A 26 11.01 18.03 15.85
C LEU A 26 9.67 17.60 15.25
N ASN A 27 8.80 18.57 14.97
CA ASN A 27 7.54 18.30 14.29
C ASN A 27 7.82 17.79 12.85
N PRO A 28 7.26 16.63 12.45
CA PRO A 28 7.55 15.98 11.16
C PRO A 28 7.09 16.79 9.94
N PHE A 29 6.15 17.72 10.10
CA PHE A 29 5.64 18.56 9.01
C PHE A 29 6.52 19.79 8.73
N LEU A 30 7.53 20.04 9.58
CA LEU A 30 8.57 21.06 9.35
C LEU A 30 9.73 20.54 8.46
N LEU A 31 9.47 19.47 7.71
CA LEU A 31 10.36 18.84 6.73
C LEU A 31 10.01 19.31 5.31
N GLN A 32 11.03 19.58 4.50
CA GLN A 32 10.90 19.71 3.04
C GLN A 32 11.96 18.84 2.34
N ILE A 33 11.54 18.05 1.35
CA ILE A 33 12.46 17.25 0.54
C ILE A 33 12.63 17.91 -0.83
N ALA A 34 13.88 18.08 -1.26
CA ALA A 34 14.26 18.45 -2.61
C ALA A 34 14.75 17.19 -3.35
N ASN A 35 13.97 16.72 -4.33
CA ASN A 35 14.35 15.55 -5.13
C ASN A 35 15.42 15.94 -6.17
N ILE A 36 16.69 15.83 -5.80
CA ILE A 36 17.82 16.08 -6.71
C ILE A 36 18.35 14.80 -7.38
N ARG A 37 17.72 13.65 -7.13
CA ARG A 37 18.10 12.36 -7.72
C ARG A 37 17.26 12.01 -8.95
N GLU A 38 16.03 11.54 -8.76
CA GLU A 38 15.16 11.11 -9.86
C GLU A 38 14.81 12.28 -10.80
N GLN A 39 14.66 13.50 -10.26
CA GLN A 39 14.27 14.68 -11.03
C GLN A 39 15.48 15.53 -11.51
N CYS A 40 16.71 15.13 -11.19
CA CYS A 40 17.91 15.88 -11.60
C CYS A 40 19.08 14.97 -11.98
N ALA A 41 19.80 14.39 -11.00
CA ALA A 41 21.04 13.67 -11.27
C ALA A 41 20.88 12.45 -12.20
N TRP A 42 19.75 11.75 -12.17
CA TRP A 42 19.52 10.59 -13.04
C TRP A 42 19.11 10.95 -14.47
N VAL A 43 18.53 12.13 -14.68
CA VAL A 43 17.93 12.50 -15.97
C VAL A 43 18.77 13.54 -16.74
N ILE A 44 19.70 14.22 -16.08
CA ILE A 44 20.59 15.22 -16.72
C ILE A 44 22.01 14.67 -16.78
N LYS A 45 22.50 14.43 -18.01
CA LYS A 45 23.86 13.92 -18.25
C LYS A 45 24.95 14.96 -17.98
N ASP A 46 24.68 16.23 -18.29
CA ASP A 46 25.61 17.34 -18.03
C ASP A 46 25.66 17.64 -16.53
N LYS A 47 26.82 17.40 -15.92
CA LYS A 47 27.04 17.56 -14.47
C LYS A 47 26.97 19.02 -14.02
N VAL A 48 27.41 19.97 -14.84
CA VAL A 48 27.38 21.39 -14.50
C VAL A 48 25.93 21.85 -14.50
N LEU A 49 25.19 21.52 -15.57
CA LEU A 49 23.76 21.84 -15.66
C LEU A 49 22.95 21.17 -14.53
N ALA A 50 23.23 19.89 -14.22
CA ALA A 50 22.57 19.18 -13.13
C ALA A 50 22.86 19.84 -11.77
N THR A 51 24.10 20.29 -11.55
CA THR A 51 24.49 20.97 -10.31
C THR A 51 23.76 22.31 -10.17
N GLU A 52 23.69 23.11 -11.23
CA GLU A 52 22.96 24.38 -11.20
C GLU A 52 21.47 24.18 -10.98
N LYS A 53 20.85 23.18 -11.64
CA LYS A 53 19.45 22.82 -11.38
C LYS A 53 19.25 22.39 -9.93
N ALA A 54 20.11 21.54 -9.39
CA ALA A 54 20.01 21.07 -8.01
C ALA A 54 20.09 22.24 -7.00
N LYS A 55 21.00 23.20 -7.21
CA LYS A 55 21.07 24.42 -6.38
C LYS A 55 19.76 25.21 -6.39
N VAL A 56 19.15 25.38 -7.56
CA VAL A 56 17.85 26.07 -7.68
C VAL A 56 16.75 25.30 -6.96
N MET A 57 16.69 23.98 -7.09
CA MET A 57 15.71 23.13 -6.40
C MET A 57 15.88 23.18 -4.87
N ILE A 58 17.12 23.14 -4.39
CA ILE A 58 17.43 23.25 -2.96
C ILE A 58 17.04 24.63 -2.44
N ARG A 59 17.37 25.70 -3.17
CA ARG A 59 16.97 27.07 -2.81
C ARG A 59 15.46 27.19 -2.70
N ALA A 60 14.72 26.71 -3.70
CA ALA A 60 13.26 26.72 -3.67
C ALA A 60 12.70 25.94 -2.47
N ALA A 61 13.31 24.80 -2.11
CA ALA A 61 12.92 24.03 -0.93
C ALA A 61 13.19 24.78 0.38
N VAL A 62 14.33 25.48 0.48
CA VAL A 62 14.67 26.34 1.64
C VAL A 62 13.70 27.51 1.76
N GLU A 63 13.37 28.19 0.65
CA GLU A 63 12.40 29.29 0.67
C GLU A 63 10.99 28.79 1.06
N ARG A 64 10.59 27.63 0.55
CA ARG A 64 9.28 27.03 0.85
C ARG A 64 9.15 26.63 2.31
N VAL A 65 10.18 25.99 2.89
CA VAL A 65 10.06 25.41 4.23
C VAL A 65 9.78 26.48 5.29
N ILE A 66 10.20 27.73 5.06
CA ILE A 66 9.95 28.88 5.95
C ILE A 66 8.45 29.07 6.24
N TYR A 67 7.59 28.73 5.28
CA TYR A 67 6.13 28.84 5.40
C TYR A 67 5.46 27.58 5.97
N HIS A 68 6.21 26.51 6.27
CA HIS A 68 5.64 25.34 6.91
C HIS A 68 5.26 25.65 8.36
N GLU A 69 4.11 25.15 8.76
CA GLU A 69 3.58 25.21 10.12
C GLU A 69 3.69 23.84 10.78
N ALA A 70 3.78 23.83 12.10
CA ALA A 70 3.71 22.59 12.85
C ALA A 70 2.28 22.07 12.79
N LEU A 71 2.11 20.82 12.35
CA LEU A 71 0.79 20.17 12.28
C LEU A 71 0.72 19.01 13.26
N ASP A 72 -0.49 18.74 13.71
CA ASP A 72 -0.81 17.59 14.54
C ASP A 72 -1.30 16.42 13.68
N ILE A 73 -0.88 15.22 14.05
CA ILE A 73 -1.40 13.99 13.46
C ILE A 73 -2.80 13.78 14.04
N LYS A 74 -3.81 13.71 13.17
CA LYS A 74 -5.17 13.38 13.58
C LYS A 74 -5.33 11.87 13.63
N GLU A 75 -5.87 11.39 14.74
CA GLU A 75 -6.35 10.02 14.84
C GLU A 75 -7.74 9.92 14.20
N ILE A 76 -7.97 8.79 13.53
CA ILE A 76 -9.24 8.45 12.92
C ILE A 76 -9.66 7.08 13.45
N GLU A 77 -10.94 6.93 13.72
CA GLU A 77 -11.50 5.61 14.01
C GLU A 77 -11.44 4.77 12.75
N CYS A 78 -10.95 3.53 12.89
CA CYS A 78 -10.72 2.63 11.77
C CYS A 78 -11.64 1.42 11.91
N GLN A 79 -12.45 1.14 10.88
CA GLN A 79 -13.29 -0.04 10.90
C GLN A 79 -12.45 -1.28 10.57
N PRO A 80 -12.39 -2.29 11.47
CA PRO A 80 -11.53 -3.45 11.27
C PRO A 80 -12.05 -4.45 10.23
N ASP A 81 -13.31 -4.31 9.81
CA ASP A 81 -13.94 -5.16 8.81
C ASP A 81 -13.25 -4.95 7.47
N THR A 82 -12.94 -6.05 6.79
CA THR A 82 -12.11 -6.01 5.58
C THR A 82 -12.90 -6.50 4.37
N LEU A 83 -12.77 -5.77 3.25
CA LEU A 83 -13.28 -6.19 1.95
C LEU A 83 -12.13 -6.79 1.12
N VAL A 84 -12.28 -8.03 0.68
CA VAL A 84 -11.37 -8.71 -0.25
C VAL A 84 -12.04 -8.83 -1.61
N VAL A 85 -11.35 -8.37 -2.65
CA VAL A 85 -11.88 -8.31 -4.02
C VAL A 85 -11.25 -9.39 -4.87
N GLY A 86 -12.07 -10.34 -5.31
CA GLY A 86 -11.70 -11.52 -6.09
C GLY A 86 -11.40 -12.73 -5.20
N ALA A 87 -12.13 -13.82 -5.41
CA ALA A 87 -11.99 -15.08 -4.68
C ALA A 87 -11.14 -16.11 -5.45
N GLY A 88 -10.04 -15.66 -6.04
CA GLY A 88 -8.95 -16.55 -6.44
C GLY A 88 -8.09 -16.98 -5.24
N VAL A 89 -7.07 -17.82 -5.47
CA VAL A 89 -6.19 -18.35 -4.41
C VAL A 89 -5.63 -17.27 -3.48
N ALA A 90 -5.23 -16.13 -4.05
CA ALA A 90 -4.72 -14.99 -3.27
C ALA A 90 -5.79 -14.37 -2.36
N GLY A 91 -7.01 -14.18 -2.88
CA GLY A 91 -8.12 -13.61 -2.11
C GLY A 91 -8.64 -14.57 -1.05
N LEU A 92 -8.75 -15.86 -1.37
CA LEU A 92 -9.11 -16.90 -0.40
C LEU A 92 -8.10 -16.95 0.76
N SER A 93 -6.80 -16.95 0.44
CA SER A 93 -5.74 -16.96 1.45
C SER A 93 -5.74 -15.70 2.32
N ALA A 94 -5.94 -14.53 1.70
CA ALA A 94 -6.04 -13.26 2.42
C ALA A 94 -7.27 -13.23 3.35
N ALA A 95 -8.42 -13.67 2.85
CA ALA A 95 -9.65 -13.73 3.63
C ALA A 95 -9.50 -14.65 4.84
N LEU A 96 -8.95 -15.85 4.65
CA LEU A 96 -8.72 -16.81 5.72
C LEU A 96 -7.72 -16.28 6.77
N ALA A 97 -6.60 -15.70 6.33
CA ALA A 97 -5.60 -15.14 7.23
C ALA A 97 -6.16 -14.00 8.11
N LEU A 98 -7.02 -13.16 7.55
CA LEU A 98 -7.70 -12.08 8.28
C LEU A 98 -8.77 -12.63 9.23
N ALA A 99 -9.57 -13.59 8.77
CA ALA A 99 -10.65 -14.20 9.54
C ALA A 99 -10.13 -14.97 10.76
N GLN A 100 -8.98 -15.65 10.64
CA GLN A 100 -8.26 -16.31 11.75
C GLN A 100 -7.76 -15.32 12.82
N LYS A 101 -7.69 -14.02 12.50
CA LYS A 101 -7.40 -12.94 13.46
C LYS A 101 -8.68 -12.28 13.98
N ASN A 102 -9.82 -12.96 13.88
CA ASN A 102 -11.14 -12.49 14.29
C ASN A 102 -11.55 -11.16 13.62
N ARG A 103 -11.15 -10.98 12.35
CA ARG A 103 -11.64 -9.86 11.52
C ARG A 103 -12.81 -10.35 10.69
N LYS A 104 -13.90 -9.57 10.64
CA LYS A 104 -14.98 -9.81 9.67
C LYS A 104 -14.44 -9.52 8.27
N VAL A 105 -14.65 -10.45 7.35
CA VAL A 105 -14.19 -10.34 5.96
C VAL A 105 -15.38 -10.49 5.03
N TYR A 106 -15.52 -9.54 4.12
CA TYR A 106 -16.41 -9.64 2.96
C TYR A 106 -15.57 -10.05 1.76
N LEU A 107 -15.80 -11.24 1.22
CA LEU A 107 -15.09 -11.76 0.06
C LEU A 107 -15.99 -11.66 -1.17
N VAL A 108 -15.70 -10.70 -2.05
CA VAL A 108 -16.50 -10.44 -3.26
C VAL A 108 -15.89 -11.14 -4.45
N GLU A 109 -16.68 -11.92 -5.18
CA GLU A 109 -16.31 -12.59 -6.42
C GLU A 109 -17.29 -12.28 -7.54
N LYS A 110 -16.75 -11.86 -8.68
CA LYS A 110 -17.51 -11.49 -9.88
C LYS A 110 -18.23 -12.68 -10.50
N LEU A 111 -17.61 -13.85 -10.45
CA LEU A 111 -18.16 -15.07 -11.05
C LEU A 111 -19.08 -15.81 -10.08
N PRO A 112 -19.93 -16.73 -10.58
CA PRO A 112 -20.77 -17.57 -9.71
C PRO A 112 -19.97 -18.52 -8.82
N SER A 113 -18.68 -18.73 -9.10
CA SER A 113 -17.81 -19.66 -8.37
C SER A 113 -16.50 -19.02 -7.93
N ILE A 114 -16.00 -19.50 -6.79
CA ILE A 114 -14.71 -19.12 -6.20
C ILE A 114 -13.59 -20.11 -6.63
N GLY A 115 -12.33 -19.79 -6.33
CA GLY A 115 -11.14 -20.56 -6.71
C GLY A 115 -10.32 -19.94 -7.86
N GLY A 116 -10.91 -19.01 -8.61
CA GLY A 116 -10.23 -18.23 -9.65
C GLY A 116 -9.69 -19.10 -10.80
N LYS A 117 -8.48 -18.77 -11.29
CA LYS A 117 -7.87 -19.49 -12.43
C LYS A 117 -7.39 -20.88 -12.05
N VAL A 118 -6.90 -21.08 -10.82
CA VAL A 118 -6.31 -22.35 -10.38
C VAL A 118 -7.36 -23.47 -10.39
N ALA A 119 -8.61 -23.16 -10.05
CA ALA A 119 -9.72 -24.11 -10.13
C ALA A 119 -10.03 -24.61 -11.57
N ARG A 120 -9.40 -24.02 -12.60
CA ARG A 120 -9.56 -24.44 -14.00
C ARG A 120 -8.37 -25.24 -14.52
N TYR A 121 -7.34 -25.42 -13.71
CA TYR A 121 -6.18 -26.22 -14.06
C TYR A 121 -6.36 -27.64 -13.56
N GLU A 122 -5.74 -28.60 -14.24
CA GLU A 122 -5.68 -29.99 -13.79
C GLU A 122 -4.53 -30.15 -12.79
N GLU A 123 -3.34 -29.67 -13.16
CA GLU A 123 -2.12 -29.77 -12.36
C GLU A 123 -1.41 -28.41 -12.22
N VAL A 124 -0.69 -28.24 -11.11
CA VAL A 124 0.08 -27.02 -10.79
C VAL A 124 1.57 -27.35 -10.70
N PHE A 125 2.39 -26.66 -11.49
CA PHE A 125 3.86 -26.70 -11.42
C PHE A 125 4.35 -26.10 -10.08
N PRO A 126 5.46 -26.57 -9.47
CA PRO A 126 6.49 -27.48 -9.97
C PRO A 126 6.20 -28.97 -9.87
N ASN A 127 5.38 -29.37 -8.92
CA ASN A 127 5.24 -30.78 -8.54
C ASN A 127 4.18 -31.53 -9.36
N LEU A 128 3.46 -30.83 -10.25
CA LEU A 128 2.28 -31.34 -10.96
C LEU A 128 1.22 -31.86 -9.98
N GLU A 129 1.02 -31.13 -8.89
CA GLU A 129 -0.01 -31.44 -7.90
C GLU A 129 -1.39 -31.10 -8.46
N CYS A 130 -2.39 -31.94 -8.16
CA CYS A 130 -3.77 -31.72 -8.57
C CYS A 130 -4.30 -30.39 -8.02
N ALA A 131 -4.73 -29.49 -8.90
CA ALA A 131 -5.15 -28.14 -8.53
C ALA A 131 -6.37 -28.13 -7.62
N SER A 132 -7.35 -29.00 -7.89
CA SER A 132 -8.55 -29.15 -7.05
C SER A 132 -8.17 -29.64 -5.65
N CYS A 133 -7.33 -30.66 -5.54
CA CYS A 133 -6.89 -31.18 -4.24
C CYS A 133 -6.17 -30.13 -3.38
N MET A 134 -5.44 -29.20 -4.02
CA MET A 134 -4.81 -28.07 -3.31
C MET A 134 -5.82 -27.02 -2.85
N LEU A 135 -6.88 -26.77 -3.64
CA LEU A 135 -7.85 -25.71 -3.36
C LEU A 135 -8.97 -26.14 -2.42
N ASP A 136 -9.44 -27.38 -2.52
CA ASP A 136 -10.56 -27.90 -1.76
C ASP A 136 -10.49 -27.61 -0.25
N PRO A 137 -9.36 -27.82 0.47
CA PRO A 137 -9.30 -27.48 1.90
C PRO A 137 -9.44 -25.97 2.16
N ILE A 138 -8.86 -25.12 1.31
CA ILE A 138 -8.95 -23.66 1.46
C ILE A 138 -10.38 -23.19 1.18
N LEU A 139 -11.04 -23.80 0.18
CA LEU A 139 -12.42 -23.52 -0.16
C LEU A 139 -13.35 -23.91 0.98
N ASP A 140 -13.17 -25.11 1.55
CA ASP A 140 -13.95 -25.60 2.67
C ASP A 140 -13.81 -24.69 3.90
N ASP A 141 -12.58 -24.33 4.25
CA ASP A 141 -12.29 -23.39 5.34
C ASP A 141 -12.99 -22.06 5.10
N VAL A 142 -12.87 -21.47 3.91
CA VAL A 142 -13.47 -20.16 3.60
C VAL A 142 -14.99 -20.19 3.63
N LEU A 143 -15.61 -21.24 3.10
CA LEU A 143 -17.07 -21.37 3.02
C LEU A 143 -17.72 -21.61 4.39
N HIS A 144 -17.00 -22.23 5.33
CA HIS A 144 -17.50 -22.55 6.66
C HIS A 144 -17.00 -21.61 7.77
N HIS A 145 -16.14 -20.63 7.46
CA HIS A 145 -15.62 -19.70 8.45
C HIS A 145 -16.67 -18.64 8.83
N GLU A 146 -17.04 -18.56 10.11
CA GLU A 146 -18.09 -17.65 10.62
C GLU A 146 -17.80 -16.15 10.35
N ASN A 147 -16.52 -15.76 10.38
CA ASN A 147 -16.08 -14.40 10.08
C ASN A 147 -15.96 -14.07 8.58
N ILE A 148 -16.20 -15.01 7.66
CA ILE A 148 -16.10 -14.74 6.21
C ILE A 148 -17.50 -14.76 5.59
N GLU A 149 -17.81 -13.69 4.88
CA GLU A 149 -19.03 -13.59 4.08
C GLU A 149 -18.66 -13.60 2.61
N VAL A 150 -19.04 -14.69 1.94
CA VAL A 150 -18.74 -14.89 0.51
C VAL A 150 -19.89 -14.35 -0.33
N LEU A 151 -19.58 -13.37 -1.17
CA LEU A 151 -20.51 -12.73 -2.09
C LEU A 151 -20.10 -13.09 -3.52
N THR A 152 -20.61 -14.21 -4.03
CA THR A 152 -20.41 -14.60 -5.43
C THR A 152 -21.35 -13.83 -6.36
N TYR A 153 -21.04 -13.85 -7.66
CA TYR A 153 -21.77 -13.12 -8.68
C TYR A 153 -22.00 -11.63 -8.33
N SER A 154 -21.01 -11.04 -7.66
CA SER A 154 -21.08 -9.71 -7.07
C SER A 154 -19.88 -8.88 -7.50
N GLU A 155 -20.11 -7.60 -7.79
CA GLU A 155 -19.07 -6.65 -8.20
C GLU A 155 -19.19 -5.35 -7.41
N ILE A 156 -18.04 -4.81 -7.01
CA ILE A 156 -17.96 -3.52 -6.35
C ILE A 156 -18.33 -2.43 -7.35
N GLN A 157 -19.34 -1.62 -6.99
CA GLN A 157 -19.78 -0.50 -7.82
C GLN A 157 -18.99 0.78 -7.51
N GLU A 158 -18.73 1.04 -6.23
CA GLU A 158 -18.10 2.27 -5.77
C GLU A 158 -17.34 2.04 -4.46
N VAL A 159 -16.23 2.76 -4.27
CA VAL A 159 -15.48 2.82 -3.01
C VAL A 159 -15.34 4.29 -2.64
N LEU A 160 -15.96 4.67 -1.52
CA LEU A 160 -15.95 6.04 -1.00
C LEU A 160 -15.18 6.11 0.32
N GLY A 161 -14.70 7.30 0.66
CA GLY A 161 -13.98 7.56 1.90
C GLY A 161 -12.46 7.58 1.74
N PHE A 162 -11.75 7.23 2.82
CA PHE A 162 -10.30 7.25 2.93
C PHE A 162 -9.84 6.05 3.77
N TYR A 163 -8.52 5.84 3.87
CA TYR A 163 -7.94 4.77 4.68
C TYR A 163 -8.36 4.90 6.16
N GLY A 164 -9.00 3.86 6.70
CA GLY A 164 -9.66 3.83 8.00
C GLY A 164 -10.87 2.91 7.93
#